data_AF-A0A2P6SL09-F1
#
_entry.id   AF-A0A2P6SL09-F1
#
_cell.length_a   1.000
_cell.length_b   1.000
_cell.length_c   1.000
_cell.angle_alpha   90.00
_cell.angle_beta   90.00
_cell.angle_gamma   90.00
#
_symmetry.space_group_name_H-M   'P 1'
#
loop_
_entity.id
_entity.type
_entity.pdbx_description
1 polymer ?
#
loop_
_entity_poly.entity_id
_entity_poly.type
_entity_poly.pdbx_seq_one_letter_code
_entity_poly.pdbx_strand_id
1 'polypeptide(L)'
;MNRRGVQRFRQALISTVGSVKIKLVLGFCIGFTVIALAGRASEFMGWTSHTASLERFSGSRKGYAIVMNTWKRYDLLKQSISHYSRCPRLDSIHIVWSEPNPPSDSLKKFLNHIIELNTRDGRQVKLKFDINKEDSLNNRFKEIPDLETDAVFSIDDDVIFPCSSVEFAFDVWQSASDTMVGFVPRMHWVDPTNGHMDHYIYGGWWSVWWTGTYSMVLSKAAFFHKKYLRIYTNEMPASIKDFITKNRNCEDIAMSFLVANVTGAPPIWVKGKIFEIGSTGISSMGGHTEKRTHCVDRFAAEFGRMPLVPTSVKAVDSRNIWFW
;
A
#
# COMPACT_ATOMS: atom_id res chain seq x y z
N MET A 1 -53.73 16.50 -71.33
CA MET A 1 -52.77 16.71 -70.22
C MET A 1 -51.45 17.26 -70.76
N ASN A 2 -50.99 18.36 -70.16
CA ASN A 2 -50.02 19.29 -70.74
C ASN A 2 -48.57 18.74 -70.70
N ARG A 3 -47.89 18.64 -71.86
CA ARG A 3 -46.54 18.08 -72.04
C ARG A 3 -45.46 18.73 -71.14
N ARG A 4 -45.69 19.95 -70.66
CA ARG A 4 -44.81 20.68 -69.73
C ARG A 4 -44.83 20.16 -68.27
N GLY A 5 -45.90 19.49 -67.83
CA GLY A 5 -46.00 18.97 -66.46
C GLY A 5 -45.18 17.69 -66.22
N VAL A 6 -45.09 16.82 -67.22
CA VAL A 6 -44.41 15.52 -67.12
C VAL A 6 -42.88 15.67 -67.11
N GLN A 7 -42.33 16.69 -67.79
CA GLN A 7 -40.88 16.97 -67.75
C GLN A 7 -40.43 17.56 -66.41
N ARG A 8 -41.23 18.45 -65.78
CA ARG A 8 -40.89 19.04 -64.47
C ARG A 8 -40.91 18.01 -63.34
N PHE A 9 -41.84 17.05 -63.36
CA PHE A 9 -41.87 15.95 -62.38
C PHE A 9 -40.70 14.97 -62.54
N ARG A 10 -40.29 14.65 -63.79
CA ARG A 10 -39.10 13.81 -64.04
C ARG A 10 -37.80 14.50 -63.62
N GLN A 11 -37.64 15.80 -63.86
CA GLN A 11 -36.45 16.55 -63.41
C GLN A 11 -36.37 16.64 -61.87
N ALA A 12 -37.50 16.83 -61.17
CA ALA A 12 -37.52 16.89 -59.71
C ALA A 12 -37.14 15.53 -59.08
N LEU A 13 -37.69 14.41 -59.57
CA LEU A 13 -37.38 13.06 -59.10
C LEU A 13 -35.92 12.65 -59.37
N ILE A 14 -35.35 13.05 -60.51
CA ILE A 14 -33.93 12.79 -60.81
C ILE A 14 -33.01 13.62 -59.89
N SER A 15 -33.40 14.87 -59.56
CA SER A 15 -32.60 15.72 -58.67
C SER A 15 -32.60 15.27 -57.20
N THR A 16 -33.74 14.75 -56.71
CA THR A 16 -33.86 14.30 -55.32
C THR A 16 -33.21 12.94 -55.09
N VAL A 17 -33.35 12.00 -56.04
CA VAL A 17 -32.66 10.69 -55.97
C VAL A 17 -31.15 10.86 -56.13
N GLY A 18 -30.68 11.78 -56.97
CA GLY A 18 -29.27 12.15 -57.06
C GLY A 18 -28.72 12.70 -55.74
N SER A 19 -29.46 13.61 -55.08
CA SER A 19 -29.07 14.22 -53.80
C SER A 19 -28.95 13.21 -52.66
N VAL A 20 -29.88 12.24 -52.55
CA VAL A 20 -29.82 11.21 -51.50
C VAL A 20 -28.68 10.21 -51.74
N LYS A 21 -28.44 9.79 -53.00
CA LYS A 21 -27.31 8.91 -53.34
C LYS A 21 -25.97 9.60 -53.08
N ILE A 22 -25.83 10.88 -53.42
CA ILE A 22 -24.61 11.66 -53.16
C ILE A 22 -24.36 11.80 -51.66
N LYS A 23 -25.41 12.06 -50.85
CA LYS A 23 -25.27 12.14 -49.38
C LYS A 23 -24.88 10.81 -48.74
N LEU A 24 -25.43 9.70 -49.21
CA LEU A 24 -25.04 8.36 -48.76
C LEU A 24 -23.60 8.03 -49.11
N VAL A 25 -23.18 8.31 -50.35
CA VAL A 25 -21.79 8.11 -50.79
C VAL A 25 -20.84 9.00 -49.98
N LEU A 26 -21.18 10.26 -49.73
CA LEU A 26 -20.37 11.14 -48.87
C LEU A 26 -20.28 10.59 -47.43
N GLY A 27 -21.39 10.10 -46.87
CA GLY A 27 -21.41 9.49 -45.54
C GLY A 27 -20.52 8.26 -45.44
N PHE A 28 -20.55 7.38 -46.45
CA PHE A 28 -19.64 6.24 -46.54
C PHE A 28 -18.19 6.68 -46.72
N CYS A 29 -17.90 7.66 -47.58
CA CYS A 29 -16.55 8.19 -47.75
C CYS A 29 -15.99 8.79 -46.46
N ILE A 30 -16.78 9.55 -45.71
CA ILE A 30 -16.37 10.10 -44.40
C ILE A 30 -16.14 8.97 -43.40
N GLY A 31 -17.04 7.98 -43.32
CA GLY A 31 -16.87 6.81 -42.45
C GLY A 31 -15.60 6.01 -42.77
N PHE A 32 -15.35 5.72 -44.05
CA PHE A 32 -14.12 5.05 -44.50
C PHE A 32 -12.86 5.88 -44.22
N THR A 33 -12.93 7.20 -44.36
CA THR A 33 -11.80 8.09 -44.05
C THR A 33 -11.49 8.10 -42.55
N VAL A 34 -12.50 8.12 -41.69
CA VAL A 34 -12.33 8.05 -40.23
C VAL A 34 -11.74 6.69 -39.82
N ILE A 35 -12.20 5.59 -40.41
CA ILE A 35 -11.65 4.25 -40.15
C ILE A 35 -10.20 4.13 -40.65
N ALA A 36 -9.89 4.68 -41.83
CA ALA A 36 -8.53 4.68 -42.37
C ALA A 36 -7.58 5.54 -41.53
N LEU A 37 -8.04 6.69 -41.03
CA LEU A 37 -7.25 7.53 -40.12
C LEU A 37 -7.06 6.89 -38.74
N ALA A 38 -8.08 6.21 -38.20
CA ALA A 38 -7.95 5.45 -36.95
C ALA A 38 -6.98 4.26 -37.08
N GLY A 39 -7.03 3.54 -38.22
CA GLY A 39 -6.11 2.44 -38.51
C GLY A 39 -4.67 2.88 -38.80
N ARG A 40 -4.45 4.12 -39.26
CA ARG A 40 -3.11 4.70 -39.43
C ARG A 40 -2.59 5.43 -38.20
N ALA A 41 -3.47 5.88 -37.31
CA ALA A 41 -3.05 6.43 -36.02
C ALA A 41 -2.30 5.39 -35.19
N SER A 42 -2.67 4.11 -35.25
CA SER A 42 -1.93 3.03 -34.58
C SER A 42 -0.51 2.83 -35.15
N GLU A 43 -0.30 3.09 -36.44
CA GLU A 43 1.03 3.00 -37.08
C GLU A 43 1.88 4.26 -36.81
N PHE A 44 1.28 5.46 -36.78
CA PHE A 44 1.98 6.71 -36.49
C PHE A 44 2.30 6.90 -35.00
N MET A 45 1.50 6.32 -34.10
CA MET A 45 1.75 6.35 -32.65
C MET A 45 2.83 5.37 -32.19
N GLY A 46 3.59 4.75 -33.10
CA GLY A 46 4.74 3.93 -32.75
C GLY A 46 4.42 2.84 -31.72
N TRP A 47 3.18 2.34 -31.72
CA TRP A 47 2.78 1.23 -30.86
C TRP A 47 3.23 -0.07 -31.52
N THR A 48 4.55 -0.17 -31.75
CA THR A 48 5.19 -1.47 -31.83
C THR A 48 4.74 -2.23 -30.59
N SER A 49 4.10 -3.37 -30.81
CA SER A 49 3.78 -4.31 -29.76
C SER A 49 5.11 -4.72 -29.13
N HIS A 50 5.54 -3.96 -28.13
CA HIS A 50 6.62 -4.33 -27.25
C HIS A 50 6.08 -5.40 -26.30
N THR A 51 5.73 -6.56 -26.87
CA THR A 51 6.14 -7.86 -26.34
C THR A 51 7.66 -8.02 -26.52
N ALA A 52 8.42 -6.95 -26.32
CA ALA A 52 9.83 -7.00 -26.02
C ALA A 52 9.88 -7.36 -24.55
N SER A 53 9.86 -8.67 -24.30
CA SER A 53 10.64 -9.31 -23.25
C SER A 53 11.06 -8.36 -22.13
N LEU A 54 10.24 -8.26 -21.08
CA LEU A 54 10.74 -7.99 -19.72
C LEU A 54 11.55 -9.22 -19.23
N GLU A 55 12.50 -9.66 -20.05
CA GLU A 55 13.59 -10.55 -19.68
C GLU A 55 14.86 -9.70 -19.56
N ARG A 56 14.89 -8.80 -18.56
CA ARG A 56 16.16 -8.35 -17.97
C ARG A 56 15.98 -7.63 -16.63
N PHE A 57 15.41 -8.35 -15.67
CA PHE A 57 15.93 -8.39 -14.31
C PHE A 57 15.88 -9.84 -13.84
N SER A 58 16.79 -10.66 -14.37
CA SER A 58 17.15 -11.95 -13.79
C SER A 58 17.99 -11.70 -12.53
N GLY A 59 17.38 -11.06 -11.54
CA GLY A 59 17.60 -11.41 -10.14
C GLY A 59 16.38 -12.24 -9.74
N SER A 60 16.55 -13.23 -8.88
CA SER A 60 15.44 -13.91 -8.19
C SER A 60 14.26 -12.94 -8.01
N ARG A 61 13.05 -13.28 -8.48
CA ARG A 61 11.85 -12.46 -8.27
C ARG A 61 11.71 -12.23 -6.77
N LYS A 62 12.24 -11.11 -6.27
CA LYS A 62 12.24 -10.81 -4.83
C LYS A 62 10.80 -10.59 -4.42
N GLY A 63 10.27 -11.53 -3.64
CA GLY A 63 8.99 -11.37 -2.98
C GLY A 63 9.10 -10.52 -1.73
N TYR A 64 8.05 -10.55 -0.92
CA TYR A 64 8.02 -9.95 0.40
C TYR A 64 7.44 -10.94 1.42
N ALA A 65 7.85 -10.77 2.67
CA ALA A 65 7.26 -11.45 3.80
C ALA A 65 6.21 -10.58 4.47
N ILE A 66 5.12 -11.18 4.94
CA ILE A 66 4.15 -10.51 5.80
C ILE A 66 4.50 -10.79 7.25
N VAL A 67 4.52 -9.74 8.08
CA VAL A 67 4.60 -9.86 9.54
C VAL A 67 3.32 -9.30 10.14
N MET A 68 2.52 -10.17 10.74
CA MET A 68 1.18 -9.86 11.24
C MET A 68 1.04 -10.18 12.72
N ASN A 69 0.68 -9.18 13.52
CA ASN A 69 0.33 -9.37 14.93
C ASN A 69 -1.13 -9.78 15.08
N THR A 70 -1.38 -10.69 16.01
CA THR A 70 -2.72 -11.15 16.40
C THR A 70 -2.80 -11.29 17.90
N TRP A 71 -3.97 -10.98 18.47
CA TRP A 71 -4.28 -11.23 19.88
C TRP A 71 -5.76 -11.52 20.07
N LYS A 72 -6.12 -12.78 20.28
CA LYS A 72 -7.49 -13.26 20.53
C LYS A 72 -8.50 -12.82 19.45
N ARG A 73 -8.05 -12.63 18.20
CA ARG A 73 -8.88 -12.22 17.04
C ARG A 73 -8.75 -13.21 15.89
N TYR A 74 -8.86 -14.50 16.20
CA TYR A 74 -8.55 -15.56 15.23
C TYR A 74 -9.40 -15.50 13.96
N ASP A 75 -10.63 -15.00 14.01
CA ASP A 75 -11.47 -14.90 12.82
C ASP A 75 -11.01 -13.77 11.88
N LEU A 76 -10.54 -12.64 12.43
CA LEU A 76 -9.92 -11.58 11.62
C LEU A 76 -8.59 -12.08 11.04
N LEU A 77 -7.78 -12.78 11.83
CA LEU A 77 -6.55 -13.42 11.35
C LEU A 77 -6.85 -14.36 10.17
N LYS A 78 -7.83 -15.27 10.29
CA LYS A 78 -8.24 -16.17 9.20
C LYS A 78 -8.66 -15.40 7.95
N GLN A 79 -9.45 -14.33 8.11
CA GLN A 79 -9.89 -13.49 6.99
C GLN A 79 -8.71 -12.80 6.30
N SER A 80 -7.81 -12.21 7.08
CA SER A 80 -6.62 -11.53 6.60
C SER A 80 -5.67 -12.50 5.87
N ILE A 81 -5.38 -13.68 6.44
CA ILE A 81 -4.53 -14.69 5.77
C ILE A 81 -5.20 -15.25 4.52
N SER A 82 -6.52 -15.47 4.52
CA SER A 82 -7.26 -15.86 3.32
C SER A 82 -7.09 -14.84 2.20
N HIS A 83 -7.15 -13.55 2.51
CA HIS A 83 -6.92 -12.49 1.53
C HIS A 83 -5.47 -12.45 1.04
N TYR A 84 -4.51 -12.27 1.96
CA TYR A 84 -3.11 -11.98 1.58
C TYR A 84 -2.38 -13.17 0.95
N SER A 85 -2.77 -14.41 1.25
CA SER A 85 -2.21 -15.61 0.59
C SER A 85 -2.43 -15.64 -0.92
N ARG A 86 -3.36 -14.82 -1.45
CA ARG A 86 -3.59 -14.66 -2.89
C ARG A 86 -2.66 -13.63 -3.54
N CYS A 87 -1.89 -12.86 -2.77
CA CYS A 87 -1.06 -11.82 -3.35
C CYS A 87 0.13 -12.43 -4.14
N PRO A 88 0.42 -11.92 -5.36
CA PRO A 88 1.36 -12.55 -6.29
C PRO A 88 2.79 -12.72 -5.76
N ARG A 89 3.35 -11.70 -5.10
CA ARG A 89 4.76 -11.69 -4.66
C ARG A 89 4.95 -12.00 -3.16
N LEU A 90 3.93 -12.56 -2.51
CA LEU A 90 4.06 -13.06 -1.15
C LEU A 90 4.95 -14.31 -1.11
N ASP A 91 5.95 -14.29 -0.24
CA ASP A 91 6.91 -15.38 -0.02
C ASP A 91 6.63 -16.15 1.28
N SER A 92 6.44 -15.41 2.39
CA SER A 92 6.17 -16.00 3.69
C SER A 92 5.23 -15.14 4.53
N ILE A 93 4.59 -15.78 5.49
CA ILE A 93 3.71 -15.16 6.48
C ILE A 93 4.24 -15.53 7.86
N HIS A 94 4.54 -14.51 8.64
CA HIS A 94 4.99 -14.58 10.01
C HIS A 94 3.90 -14.05 10.93
N ILE A 95 3.31 -14.94 11.73
CA ILE A 95 2.30 -14.60 12.72
C ILE A 95 3.01 -14.34 14.05
N VAL A 96 3.03 -13.07 14.45
CA VAL A 96 3.55 -12.65 15.75
C VAL A 96 2.55 -13.08 16.82
N TRP A 97 2.89 -14.15 17.53
CA TRP A 97 2.02 -14.79 18.49
C TRP A 97 2.48 -14.48 19.91
N SER A 98 1.73 -13.63 20.61
CA SER A 98 2.07 -13.21 21.98
C SER A 98 1.16 -13.83 23.05
N GLU A 99 0.24 -14.73 22.66
CA GLU A 99 -0.74 -15.27 23.59
C GLU A 99 -0.15 -16.35 24.52
N PRO A 100 -0.69 -16.50 25.75
CA PRO A 100 -0.14 -17.46 26.73
C PRO A 100 -0.15 -18.91 26.26
N ASN A 101 -1.17 -19.29 25.50
CA ASN A 101 -1.32 -20.64 24.95
C ASN A 101 -0.79 -20.66 23.52
N PRO A 102 -0.14 -21.76 23.09
CA PRO A 102 0.26 -21.92 21.70
C PRO A 102 -0.95 -21.92 20.75
N PRO A 103 -0.76 -21.57 19.47
CA PRO A 103 -1.84 -21.61 18.49
C PRO A 103 -2.39 -23.03 18.38
N SER A 104 -3.72 -23.15 18.38
CA SER A 104 -4.40 -24.46 18.32
C SER A 104 -4.11 -25.19 17.00
N ASP A 105 -4.14 -26.51 17.04
CA ASP A 105 -3.94 -27.32 15.83
C ASP A 105 -5.04 -27.08 14.79
N SER A 106 -6.27 -26.80 15.22
CA SER A 106 -7.36 -26.43 14.30
C SER A 106 -7.08 -25.12 13.57
N LEU A 107 -6.54 -24.11 14.26
CA LEU A 107 -6.14 -22.84 13.65
C LEU A 107 -4.99 -23.05 12.66
N LYS A 108 -3.94 -23.77 13.07
CA LYS A 108 -2.80 -24.08 12.19
C LYS A 108 -3.24 -24.82 10.93
N LYS A 109 -4.06 -25.87 11.07
CA LYS A 109 -4.59 -26.64 9.93
C LYS A 109 -5.40 -25.76 8.99
N PHE A 110 -6.28 -24.93 9.52
CA PHE A 110 -7.08 -24.02 8.70
C PHE A 110 -6.21 -23.04 7.91
N LEU A 111 -5.24 -22.38 8.55
CA LEU A 111 -4.39 -21.39 7.88
C LEU A 111 -3.51 -22.03 6.81
N ASN A 112 -2.88 -23.18 7.08
CA ASN A 112 -2.09 -23.91 6.09
C ASN A 112 -2.96 -24.32 4.90
N HIS A 113 -4.14 -24.90 5.15
CA HIS A 113 -5.05 -25.32 4.09
C HIS A 113 -5.46 -24.15 3.19
N ILE A 114 -5.80 -23.00 3.77
CA ILE A 114 -6.18 -21.81 3.00
C ILE A 114 -5.00 -21.26 2.18
N ILE A 115 -3.78 -21.28 2.73
CA ILE A 115 -2.58 -20.89 1.99
C ILE A 115 -2.39 -21.80 0.79
N GLU A 116 -2.40 -23.12 1.00
CA GLU A 116 -2.25 -24.13 -0.08
C GLU A 116 -3.29 -23.95 -1.19
N LEU A 117 -4.56 -23.69 -0.84
CA LEU A 117 -5.64 -23.45 -1.80
C LEU A 117 -5.44 -22.16 -2.62
N ASN A 118 -4.89 -21.12 -2.00
CA ASN A 118 -4.73 -19.81 -2.64
C ASN A 118 -3.39 -19.68 -3.39
N THR A 119 -2.39 -20.47 -3.05
CA THR A 119 -1.12 -20.54 -3.78
C THR A 119 -1.26 -21.40 -5.04
N ARG A 120 -1.54 -20.74 -6.17
CA ARG A 120 -1.53 -21.36 -7.50
C ARG A 120 -0.10 -21.35 -8.09
N ASP A 121 0.10 -22.14 -9.14
CA ASP A 121 1.27 -22.07 -10.03
C ASP A 121 2.61 -22.51 -9.42
N GLY A 122 2.59 -23.43 -8.45
CA GLY A 122 3.79 -24.00 -7.86
C GLY A 122 4.53 -23.08 -6.88
N ARG A 123 3.97 -21.91 -6.55
CA ARG A 123 4.48 -21.06 -5.46
C ARG A 123 4.22 -21.72 -4.11
N GLN A 124 5.21 -21.68 -3.21
CA GLN A 124 5.06 -22.16 -1.84
C GLN A 124 5.18 -20.98 -0.88
N VAL A 125 4.06 -20.57 -0.28
CA VAL A 125 4.06 -19.54 0.76
C VAL A 125 4.28 -20.20 2.12
N LYS A 126 5.36 -19.84 2.81
CA LYS A 126 5.68 -20.42 4.13
C LYS A 126 4.86 -19.74 5.22
N LEU A 127 4.26 -20.52 6.13
CA LEU A 127 3.61 -20.00 7.34
C LEU A 127 4.46 -20.30 8.58
N LYS A 128 4.83 -19.28 9.34
CA LYS A 128 5.55 -19.40 10.62
C LYS A 128 4.79 -18.69 11.73
N PHE A 129 4.77 -19.30 12.90
CA PHE A 129 4.32 -18.65 14.13
C PHE A 129 5.54 -18.27 14.96
N ASP A 130 5.73 -16.98 15.16
CA ASP A 130 6.81 -16.44 15.98
C ASP A 130 6.27 -16.32 17.41
N ILE A 131 6.51 -17.36 18.21
CA ILE A 131 5.99 -17.49 19.58
C ILE A 131 6.78 -16.60 20.53
N ASN A 132 6.07 -15.72 21.21
CA ASN A 132 6.63 -14.79 22.20
C ASN A 132 6.08 -15.11 23.59
N LYS A 133 6.94 -14.99 24.61
CA LYS A 133 6.55 -15.24 26.01
C LYS A 133 5.84 -14.03 26.61
N GLU A 134 6.29 -12.83 26.27
CA GLU A 134 5.72 -11.58 26.74
C GLU A 134 4.59 -11.07 25.85
N ASP A 135 3.58 -10.44 26.46
CA ASP A 135 2.57 -9.65 25.75
C ASP A 135 3.09 -8.21 25.55
N SER A 136 3.87 -8.01 24.49
CA SER A 136 4.45 -6.71 24.13
C SER A 136 4.21 -6.37 22.67
N LEU A 137 3.86 -5.11 22.39
CA LEU A 137 3.73 -4.60 21.02
C LEU A 137 5.07 -4.64 20.25
N ASN A 138 6.19 -4.60 20.97
CA ASN A 138 7.53 -4.71 20.40
C ASN A 138 7.78 -6.04 19.67
N ASN A 139 7.02 -7.09 20.01
CA ASN A 139 7.25 -8.44 19.45
C ASN A 139 7.18 -8.48 17.93
N ARG A 140 6.41 -7.58 17.30
CA ARG A 140 6.31 -7.50 15.84
C ARG A 140 7.59 -7.03 15.14
N PHE A 141 8.54 -6.49 15.89
CA PHE A 141 9.81 -5.98 15.38
C PHE A 141 11.03 -6.76 15.86
N LYS A 142 10.81 -7.90 16.53
CA LYS A 142 11.90 -8.81 16.85
C LYS A 142 12.56 -9.31 15.56
N GLU A 143 13.86 -9.52 15.63
CA GLU A 143 14.64 -10.07 14.52
C GLU A 143 14.12 -11.46 14.17
N ILE A 144 13.86 -11.66 12.88
CA ILE A 144 13.40 -12.93 12.32
C ILE A 144 14.59 -13.53 11.56
N PRO A 145 15.31 -14.52 12.13
CA PRO A 145 16.58 -14.98 11.58
C PRO A 145 16.44 -15.66 10.21
N ASP A 146 15.32 -16.35 9.97
CA ASP A 146 15.10 -17.15 8.75
C ASP A 146 14.35 -16.38 7.65
N LEU A 147 14.39 -15.04 7.69
CA LEU A 147 13.66 -14.23 6.72
C LEU A 147 14.42 -14.12 5.39
N GLU A 148 13.92 -14.83 4.37
CA GLU A 148 14.55 -14.89 3.04
C GLU A 148 14.45 -13.55 2.30
N THR A 149 13.29 -12.91 2.34
CA THR A 149 13.03 -11.66 1.62
C THR A 149 13.62 -10.44 2.32
N ASP A 150 14.13 -9.49 1.54
CA ASP A 150 14.59 -8.20 2.08
C ASP A 150 13.42 -7.30 2.54
N ALA A 151 12.28 -7.43 1.87
CA ALA A 151 11.08 -6.64 2.14
C ALA A 151 10.18 -7.28 3.19
N VAL A 152 9.77 -6.48 4.17
CA VAL A 152 8.79 -6.86 5.19
C VAL A 152 7.56 -5.98 5.02
N PHE A 153 6.41 -6.59 4.74
CA PHE A 153 5.12 -5.93 4.86
C PHE A 153 4.55 -6.18 6.25
N SER A 154 4.66 -5.18 7.13
CA SER A 154 4.01 -5.25 8.43
C SER A 154 2.56 -4.78 8.32
N ILE A 155 1.65 -5.57 8.88
CA ILE A 155 0.23 -5.27 8.83
C ILE A 155 -0.51 -5.78 10.08
N ASP A 156 -1.47 -5.01 10.57
CA ASP A 156 -2.36 -5.43 11.64
C ASP A 156 -3.43 -6.40 11.14
N ASP A 157 -3.90 -7.31 12.00
CA ASP A 157 -4.89 -8.35 11.67
C ASP A 157 -6.30 -7.84 11.35
N ASP A 158 -6.60 -6.57 11.64
CA ASP A 158 -7.90 -5.93 11.51
C ASP A 158 -8.04 -5.00 10.30
N VAL A 159 -7.05 -4.99 9.39
CA VAL A 159 -7.07 -4.17 8.18
C VAL A 159 -6.72 -4.96 6.92
N ILE A 160 -7.52 -4.76 5.88
CA ILE A 160 -7.31 -5.31 4.55
C ILE A 160 -7.01 -4.20 3.54
N PHE A 161 -5.93 -4.36 2.78
CA PHE A 161 -5.64 -3.63 1.55
C PHE A 161 -5.70 -4.60 0.35
N PRO A 162 -6.33 -4.23 -0.78
CA PRO A 162 -6.33 -5.06 -1.99
C PRO A 162 -4.91 -5.47 -2.40
N CYS A 163 -4.72 -6.71 -2.88
CA CYS A 163 -3.39 -7.16 -3.33
C CYS A 163 -2.81 -6.21 -4.39
N SER A 164 -3.61 -5.64 -5.28
CA SER A 164 -3.11 -4.64 -6.24
C SER A 164 -2.50 -3.39 -5.58
N SER A 165 -3.04 -2.95 -4.44
CA SER A 165 -2.47 -1.84 -3.66
C SER A 165 -1.20 -2.27 -2.94
N VAL A 166 -1.16 -3.48 -2.39
CA VAL A 166 0.04 -4.04 -1.74
C VAL A 166 1.18 -4.22 -2.74
N GLU A 167 0.88 -4.75 -3.92
CA GLU A 167 1.85 -4.93 -5.01
C GLU A 167 2.39 -3.59 -5.51
N PHE A 168 1.53 -2.57 -5.67
CA PHE A 168 1.97 -1.22 -6.00
C PHE A 168 2.86 -0.62 -4.90
N ALA A 169 2.48 -0.76 -3.63
CA ALA A 169 3.31 -0.29 -2.51
C ALA A 169 4.67 -1.03 -2.46
N PHE A 170 4.70 -2.31 -2.82
CA PHE A 170 5.93 -3.06 -2.93
C PHE A 170 6.82 -2.55 -4.07
N ASP A 171 6.25 -2.23 -5.25
CA ASP A 171 7.01 -1.62 -6.36
C ASP A 171 7.61 -0.27 -5.96
N VAL A 172 6.82 0.57 -5.26
CA VAL A 172 7.31 1.84 -4.71
C VAL A 172 8.43 1.59 -3.71
N TRP A 173 8.29 0.61 -2.82
CA TRP A 173 9.35 0.23 -1.89
C TRP A 173 10.60 -0.26 -2.61
N GLN A 174 10.50 -1.04 -3.69
CA GLN A 174 11.66 -1.48 -4.45
C GLN A 174 12.46 -0.30 -5.06
N SER A 175 11.79 0.82 -5.37
CA SER A 175 12.46 2.04 -5.85
C SER A 175 13.13 2.87 -4.75
N ALA A 176 12.79 2.62 -3.48
CA ALA A 176 13.28 3.34 -2.32
C ALA A 176 13.43 2.40 -1.11
N SER A 177 14.18 1.29 -1.28
CA SER A 177 14.16 0.17 -0.34
C SER A 177 14.70 0.48 1.06
N ASP A 178 15.40 1.59 1.22
CA ASP A 178 15.88 2.07 2.52
C ASP A 178 14.79 2.77 3.34
N THR A 179 13.73 3.30 2.74
CA THR A 179 12.68 4.02 3.49
C THR A 179 11.49 3.12 3.86
N MET A 180 10.61 3.63 4.72
CA MET A 180 9.29 3.02 4.95
C MET A 180 8.31 3.49 3.88
N VAL A 181 7.55 2.56 3.32
CA VAL A 181 6.51 2.84 2.32
C VAL A 181 5.18 2.30 2.83
N GLY A 182 4.20 3.15 3.07
CA GLY A 182 2.98 2.73 3.78
C GLY A 182 1.73 3.52 3.46
N PHE A 183 0.61 3.04 4.00
CA PHE A 183 -0.73 3.56 3.66
C PHE A 183 -1.29 4.57 4.67
N VAL A 184 -0.72 4.62 5.88
CA VAL A 184 -1.28 5.36 7.01
C VAL A 184 -0.32 6.48 7.43
N PRO A 185 -0.37 7.67 6.79
CA PRO A 185 0.53 8.77 7.08
C PRO A 185 0.15 9.48 8.40
N ARG A 186 1.15 9.95 9.13
CA ARG A 186 1.03 10.77 10.35
C ARG A 186 2.11 11.83 10.40
N MET A 187 1.89 12.85 11.22
CA MET A 187 2.78 14.00 11.29
C MET A 187 3.28 14.21 12.72
N HIS A 188 4.44 14.84 12.88
CA HIS A 188 4.86 15.44 14.13
C HIS A 188 4.88 16.96 13.96
N TRP A 189 4.64 17.72 15.03
CA TRP A 189 4.77 19.17 15.03
C TRP A 189 5.57 19.60 16.24
N VAL A 190 6.19 20.77 16.16
CA VAL A 190 6.71 21.45 17.34
C VAL A 190 5.52 21.88 18.20
N ASP A 191 5.59 21.66 19.50
CA ASP A 191 4.59 22.11 20.45
C ASP A 191 4.63 23.65 20.56
N PRO A 192 3.55 24.36 20.17
CA PRO A 192 3.54 25.82 20.21
C PRO A 192 3.41 26.38 21.64
N THR A 193 3.05 25.57 22.63
CA THR A 193 2.64 26.06 23.95
C THR A 193 3.80 26.41 24.88
N ASN A 194 4.95 25.78 24.71
CA ASN A 194 6.04 25.87 25.69
C ASN A 194 7.14 26.86 25.30
N GLY A 195 7.10 27.49 24.12
CA GLY A 195 8.15 28.42 23.64
C GLY A 195 9.53 27.78 23.42
N HIS A 196 9.74 26.55 23.90
CA HIS A 196 10.90 25.70 23.66
C HIS A 196 10.71 24.93 22.36
N MET A 197 11.68 25.03 21.44
CA MET A 197 11.66 24.36 20.13
C MET A 197 11.91 22.83 20.21
N ASP A 198 12.03 22.29 21.43
CA ASP A 198 12.45 20.91 21.69
C ASP A 198 11.30 20.00 22.12
N HIS A 199 10.06 20.53 22.18
CA HIS A 199 8.87 19.75 22.47
C HIS A 199 8.06 19.45 21.23
N TYR A 200 7.49 18.24 21.16
CA TYR A 200 6.80 17.78 19.95
C TYR A 200 5.44 17.13 20.23
N ILE A 201 4.50 17.37 19.33
CA ILE A 201 3.15 16.80 19.38
C ILE A 201 2.89 15.85 18.20
N TYR A 202 2.06 14.84 18.46
CA TYR A 202 1.63 13.89 17.44
C TYR A 202 0.42 14.42 16.65
N GLY A 203 0.56 14.46 15.32
CA GLY A 203 -0.46 14.83 14.36
C GLY A 203 -1.17 13.60 13.75
N GLY A 204 -2.47 13.49 14.02
CA GLY A 204 -3.35 12.47 13.45
C GLY A 204 -3.69 12.65 11.97
N TRP A 205 -4.66 11.87 11.47
CA TRP A 205 -5.12 11.94 10.07
C TRP A 205 -5.55 13.35 9.64
N TRP A 206 -6.31 14.06 10.48
CA TRP A 206 -6.77 15.41 10.17
C TRP A 206 -5.62 16.38 9.91
N SER A 207 -4.52 16.25 10.65
CA SER A 207 -3.33 17.08 10.40
C SER A 207 -2.78 16.86 8.99
N VAL A 208 -2.65 15.60 8.56
CA VAL A 208 -2.17 15.27 7.21
C VAL A 208 -3.18 15.71 6.15
N TRP A 209 -4.47 15.54 6.40
CA TRP A 209 -5.54 15.95 5.49
C TRP A 209 -5.51 17.45 5.19
N TRP A 210 -5.35 18.28 6.22
CA TRP A 210 -5.36 19.73 6.07
C TRP A 210 -4.05 20.29 5.49
N THR A 211 -2.91 19.70 5.83
CA THR A 211 -1.60 20.25 5.46
C THR A 211 -0.96 19.57 4.24
N GLY A 212 -1.45 18.39 3.84
CA GLY A 212 -0.79 17.55 2.85
C GLY A 212 0.60 17.06 3.26
N THR A 213 1.00 17.26 4.52
CA THR A 213 2.35 17.00 5.02
C THR A 213 2.32 15.90 6.07
N TYR A 214 3.32 15.03 6.03
CA TYR A 214 3.50 13.93 6.96
C TYR A 214 4.98 13.64 7.16
N SER A 215 5.32 12.96 8.25
CA SER A 215 6.71 12.60 8.59
C SER A 215 6.85 11.16 9.05
N MET A 216 5.73 10.44 9.15
CA MET A 216 5.64 9.05 9.58
C MET A 216 4.67 8.30 8.67
N VAL A 217 4.91 7.01 8.50
CA VAL A 217 3.90 6.06 8.03
C VAL A 217 3.81 4.94 9.06
N LEU A 218 2.60 4.63 9.52
CA LEU A 218 2.43 3.64 10.57
C LEU A 218 2.69 2.22 10.04
N SER A 219 3.45 1.43 10.78
CA SER A 219 3.70 0.00 10.49
C SER A 219 2.44 -0.87 10.55
N LYS A 220 1.28 -0.29 10.92
CA LYS A 220 -0.05 -0.89 10.77
C LYS A 220 -0.33 -1.39 9.34
N ALA A 221 0.28 -0.77 8.33
CA ALA A 221 0.31 -1.24 6.95
C ALA A 221 1.45 -0.54 6.20
N ALA A 222 2.66 -1.09 6.31
CA ALA A 222 3.84 -0.53 5.66
C ALA A 222 4.89 -1.57 5.30
N PHE A 223 5.58 -1.32 4.19
CA PHE A 223 6.82 -1.98 3.79
C PHE A 223 8.03 -1.31 4.42
N PHE A 224 8.98 -2.13 4.87
CA PHE A 224 10.32 -1.69 5.26
C PHE A 224 11.34 -2.83 5.06
N HIS A 225 12.62 -2.49 5.10
CA HIS A 225 13.70 -3.46 4.95
C HIS A 225 13.90 -4.30 6.22
N LYS A 226 14.12 -5.63 6.08
CA LYS A 226 14.31 -6.56 7.22
C LYS A 226 15.41 -6.16 8.20
N LYS A 227 16.43 -5.43 7.71
CA LYS A 227 17.52 -4.87 8.53
C LYS A 227 16.99 -4.05 9.72
N TYR A 228 15.84 -3.40 9.57
CA TYR A 228 15.24 -2.61 10.64
C TYR A 228 14.68 -3.47 11.78
N LEU A 229 14.31 -4.74 11.54
CA LEU A 229 13.98 -5.68 12.62
C LEU A 229 15.22 -5.97 13.49
N ARG A 230 16.37 -6.19 12.84
CA ARG A 230 17.65 -6.42 13.52
C ARG A 230 18.07 -5.18 14.33
N ILE A 231 18.05 -3.99 13.73
CA ILE A 231 18.42 -2.75 14.41
C ILE A 231 17.44 -2.47 15.57
N TYR A 232 16.13 -2.67 15.36
CA TYR A 232 15.14 -2.50 16.43
C TYR A 232 15.38 -3.45 17.60
N THR A 233 15.73 -4.70 17.30
CA THR A 233 15.98 -5.72 18.33
C THR A 233 17.25 -5.42 19.12
N ASN A 234 18.35 -5.16 18.41
CA ASN A 234 19.68 -5.20 18.98
C ASN A 234 20.25 -3.82 19.34
N GLU A 235 19.79 -2.75 18.69
CA GLU A 235 20.38 -1.41 18.78
C GLU A 235 19.42 -0.36 19.35
N MET A 236 18.10 -0.56 19.25
CA MET A 236 17.13 0.37 19.85
C MET A 236 17.36 0.49 21.36
N PRO A 237 17.42 1.72 21.92
CA PRO A 237 17.53 1.93 23.37
C PRO A 237 16.50 1.11 24.14
N ALA A 238 16.98 0.39 25.17
CA ALA A 238 16.10 -0.41 26.02
C ALA A 238 15.00 0.43 26.68
N SER A 239 15.32 1.68 27.06
CA SER A 239 14.39 2.67 27.60
C SER A 239 13.15 2.89 26.70
N ILE A 240 13.34 2.94 25.37
CA ILE A 240 12.26 3.08 24.39
C ILE A 240 11.39 1.82 24.37
N LYS A 241 12.00 0.63 24.26
CA LYS A 241 11.27 -0.65 24.22
C LYS A 241 10.49 -0.90 25.51
N ASP A 242 11.07 -0.57 26.66
CA ASP A 242 10.43 -0.66 27.98
C ASP A 242 9.26 0.30 28.10
N PHE A 243 9.43 1.54 27.62
CA PHE A 243 8.37 2.54 27.61
C PHE A 243 7.20 2.09 26.73
N ILE A 244 7.45 1.58 25.52
CA ILE A 244 6.42 1.03 24.63
C ILE A 244 5.67 -0.13 25.30
N THR A 245 6.40 -1.03 25.97
CA THR A 245 5.80 -2.18 26.68
C THR A 245 4.86 -1.69 27.79
N LYS A 246 5.31 -0.73 28.60
CA LYS A 246 4.51 -0.16 29.71
C LYS A 246 3.32 0.68 29.22
N ASN A 247 3.53 1.48 28.18
CA ASN A 247 2.51 2.38 27.63
C ASN A 247 1.48 1.65 26.74
N ARG A 248 1.83 0.45 26.26
CA ARG A 248 1.08 -0.36 25.28
C ARG A 248 0.68 0.46 24.05
N ASN A 249 1.62 1.22 23.50
CA ASN A 249 1.44 2.06 22.32
C ASN A 249 2.81 2.44 21.71
N CYS A 250 2.79 3.03 20.52
CA CYS A 250 3.90 3.75 19.90
C CYS A 250 5.07 2.93 19.36
N GLU A 251 4.93 1.61 19.22
CA GLU A 251 5.91 0.79 18.52
C GLU A 251 6.05 1.21 17.05
N ASP A 252 4.93 1.59 16.42
CA ASP A 252 4.88 2.10 15.04
C ASP A 252 5.61 3.44 14.87
N ILE A 253 5.45 4.34 15.84
CA ILE A 253 6.19 5.61 15.92
C ILE A 253 7.68 5.32 16.11
N ALA A 254 8.04 4.43 17.03
CA ALA A 254 9.43 4.08 17.29
C ALA A 254 10.12 3.48 16.04
N MET A 255 9.42 2.66 15.27
CA MET A 255 9.94 2.16 13.99
C MET A 255 10.14 3.30 12.98
N SER A 256 9.21 4.26 12.89
CA SER A 256 9.38 5.43 12.02
C SER A 256 10.59 6.28 12.43
N PHE A 257 10.78 6.51 13.74
CA PHE A 257 11.95 7.19 14.30
C PHE A 257 13.25 6.47 13.95
N LEU A 258 13.29 5.15 14.12
CA LEU A 258 14.47 4.33 13.83
C LEU A 258 14.86 4.44 12.35
N VAL A 259 13.90 4.25 11.44
CA VAL A 259 14.20 4.29 10.00
C VAL A 259 14.63 5.69 9.57
N ALA A 260 13.95 6.74 10.05
CA ALA A 260 14.32 8.12 9.75
C ALA A 260 15.70 8.49 10.32
N ASN A 261 16.05 7.99 11.51
CA ASN A 261 17.36 8.24 12.11
C ASN A 261 18.49 7.56 11.34
N VAL A 262 18.27 6.32 10.88
CA VAL A 262 19.27 5.55 10.12
C VAL A 262 19.47 6.15 8.72
N THR A 263 18.41 6.63 8.07
CA THR A 263 18.46 7.05 6.66
C THR A 263 18.59 8.55 6.45
N GLY A 264 18.15 9.36 7.40
CA GLY A 264 17.93 10.80 7.19
C GLY A 264 16.87 11.12 6.14
N ALA A 265 16.03 10.14 5.75
CA ALA A 265 15.05 10.28 4.68
C ALA A 265 13.60 10.20 5.20
N PRO A 266 12.64 10.89 4.55
CA PRO A 266 11.24 10.78 4.89
C PRO A 266 10.64 9.45 4.39
N PRO A 267 9.51 8.99 4.99
CA PRO A 267 8.74 7.87 4.46
C PRO A 267 7.99 8.23 3.17
N ILE A 268 7.45 7.23 2.47
CA ILE A 268 6.60 7.43 1.29
C ILE A 268 5.17 6.96 1.57
N TRP A 269 4.21 7.86 1.37
CA TRP A 269 2.79 7.57 1.45
C TRP A 269 2.26 7.00 0.13
N VAL A 270 1.66 5.82 0.19
CA VAL A 270 0.96 5.17 -0.93
C VAL A 270 -0.55 5.34 -0.78
N LYS A 271 -1.22 5.74 -1.86
CA LYS A 271 -2.69 5.70 -1.93
C LYS A 271 -3.17 4.26 -2.02
N GLY A 272 -4.00 3.84 -1.08
CA GLY A 272 -4.67 2.54 -1.09
C GLY A 272 -6.07 2.63 -0.47
N LYS A 273 -6.98 1.76 -0.91
CA LYS A 273 -8.30 1.64 -0.29
C LYS A 273 -8.17 0.75 0.95
N ILE A 274 -8.49 1.31 2.11
CA ILE A 274 -8.47 0.62 3.39
C ILE A 274 -9.84 -0.04 3.65
N PHE A 275 -9.82 -1.28 4.12
CA PHE A 275 -11.00 -1.99 4.63
C PHE A 275 -10.73 -2.39 6.08
N GLU A 276 -11.35 -1.68 7.02
CA GLU A 276 -11.30 -2.05 8.44
C GLU A 276 -12.32 -3.16 8.70
N ILE A 277 -11.83 -4.32 9.13
CA ILE A 277 -12.65 -5.51 9.42
C ILE A 277 -12.82 -5.74 10.93
N GLY A 278 -12.03 -5.05 11.76
CA GLY A 278 -12.22 -5.00 13.21
C GLY A 278 -13.10 -3.82 13.64
N SER A 279 -13.81 -3.98 14.76
CA SER A 279 -14.72 -2.97 15.30
C SER A 279 -14.15 -2.17 16.48
N THR A 280 -13.17 -2.71 17.20
CA THR A 280 -12.55 -2.08 18.38
C THR A 280 -11.07 -2.42 18.50
N GLY A 281 -10.26 -1.49 18.99
CA GLY A 281 -8.82 -1.64 19.11
C GLY A 281 -8.17 -0.69 20.11
N ILE A 282 -6.84 -0.75 20.23
CA ILE A 282 -6.09 0.13 21.16
C ILE A 282 -6.34 1.61 20.83
N SER A 283 -6.48 1.93 19.54
CA SER A 283 -6.74 3.28 19.04
C SER A 283 -8.11 3.85 19.41
N SER A 284 -9.07 3.02 19.82
CA SER A 284 -10.39 3.47 20.27
C SER A 284 -10.44 3.78 21.78
N MET A 285 -9.35 3.56 22.52
CA MET A 285 -9.27 3.90 23.94
C MET A 285 -9.03 5.41 24.13
N GLY A 286 -9.65 6.00 25.16
CA GLY A 286 -9.42 7.40 25.51
C GLY A 286 -7.95 7.68 25.86
N GLY A 287 -7.45 8.87 25.50
CA GLY A 287 -6.06 9.25 25.76
C GLY A 287 -5.05 8.74 24.72
N HIS A 288 -5.48 8.07 23.63
CA HIS A 288 -4.58 7.45 22.66
C HIS A 288 -3.68 8.46 21.94
N THR A 289 -4.23 9.62 21.57
CA THR A 289 -3.48 10.70 20.89
C THR A 289 -2.47 11.35 21.83
N GLU A 290 -2.87 11.60 23.07
CA GLU A 290 -2.06 12.20 24.12
C GLU A 290 -0.87 11.29 24.47
N LYS A 291 -1.12 9.97 24.60
CA LYS A 291 -0.06 8.98 24.75
C LYS A 291 0.93 9.02 23.60
N ARG A 292 0.45 9.17 22.35
CA ARG A 292 1.32 9.26 21.17
C ARG A 292 2.12 10.56 21.13
N THR A 293 1.56 11.68 21.55
CA THR A 293 2.31 12.93 21.76
C THR A 293 3.47 12.71 22.73
N HIS A 294 3.21 12.09 23.89
CA HIS A 294 4.26 11.78 24.86
C HIS A 294 5.33 10.83 24.29
N CYS A 295 4.94 9.89 23.42
CA CYS A 295 5.91 9.04 22.73
C CYS A 295 6.82 9.83 21.79
N VAL A 296 6.27 10.71 20.95
CA VAL A 296 7.07 11.52 20.00
C VAL A 296 8.08 12.37 20.76
N ASP A 297 7.63 13.05 21.81
CA ASP A 297 8.46 13.91 22.66
C ASP A 297 9.58 13.10 23.35
N ARG A 298 9.22 12.00 24.01
CA ARG A 298 10.17 11.12 24.69
C ARG A 298 11.19 10.53 23.72
N PHE A 299 10.76 10.05 22.57
CA PHE A 299 11.68 9.44 21.60
C PHE A 299 12.64 10.49 21.02
N ALA A 300 12.19 11.71 20.76
CA ALA A 300 13.09 12.79 20.33
C ALA A 300 14.19 13.06 21.36
N ALA A 301 13.83 13.08 22.65
CA ALA A 301 14.80 13.24 23.74
C ALA A 301 15.79 12.06 23.82
N GLU A 302 15.31 10.81 23.72
CA GLU A 302 16.16 9.60 23.79
C GLU A 302 17.10 9.47 22.57
N PHE A 303 16.66 9.93 21.38
CA PHE A 303 17.51 10.01 20.18
C PHE A 303 18.42 11.26 20.17
N GLY A 304 18.26 12.19 21.11
CA GLY A 304 19.02 13.44 21.21
C GLY A 304 18.70 14.49 20.13
N ARG A 305 17.71 14.24 19.29
CA ARG A 305 17.20 15.14 18.23
C ARG A 305 15.86 14.60 17.71
N MET A 306 15.14 15.40 16.93
CA MET A 306 14.04 14.92 16.10
C MET A 306 14.56 14.28 14.81
N PRO A 307 14.49 12.95 14.61
CA PRO A 307 14.95 12.31 13.39
C PRO A 307 13.91 12.34 12.27
N LEU A 308 12.62 12.53 12.58
CA LEU A 308 11.55 12.48 11.59
C LEU A 308 11.66 13.61 10.57
N VAL A 309 11.59 13.26 9.30
CA VAL A 309 11.70 14.22 8.18
C VAL A 309 10.32 14.43 7.55
N PRO A 310 9.78 15.66 7.51
CA PRO A 310 8.53 15.96 6.83
C PRO A 310 8.64 15.81 5.30
N THR A 311 7.52 15.44 4.67
CA THR A 311 7.37 15.34 3.21
C THR A 311 5.90 15.49 2.82
N SER A 312 5.66 15.74 1.52
CA SER A 312 4.32 15.76 0.91
C SER A 312 4.21 14.80 -0.27
N VAL A 313 5.22 13.93 -0.48
CA VAL A 313 5.23 12.97 -1.59
C VAL A 313 4.09 11.97 -1.41
N LYS A 314 3.33 11.70 -2.47
CA LYS A 314 2.27 10.68 -2.44
C LYS A 314 2.34 9.84 -3.71
N ALA A 315 2.61 8.56 -3.55
CA ALA A 315 2.58 7.60 -4.65
C ALA A 315 1.13 7.20 -4.97
N VAL A 316 0.76 7.31 -6.24
CA VAL A 316 -0.54 6.91 -6.79
C VAL A 316 -0.31 6.05 -8.02
N ASP A 317 -1.09 4.98 -8.15
CA ASP A 317 -1.09 4.17 -9.37
C ASP A 317 -1.78 4.94 -10.50
N SER A 318 -1.02 5.24 -11.55
CA SER A 318 -1.51 6.06 -12.68
C SER A 318 -2.72 5.45 -13.38
N ARG A 319 -2.88 4.13 -13.34
CA ARG A 319 -4.02 3.42 -13.94
C ARG A 319 -5.34 3.71 -13.22
N ASN A 320 -5.27 4.21 -11.99
CA ASN A 320 -6.43 4.50 -11.14
C ASN A 320 -6.67 6.00 -10.94
N ILE A 321 -5.98 6.86 -11.70
CA ILE A 321 -6.20 8.30 -11.71
C ILE A 321 -6.61 8.72 -13.12
N TRP A 322 -7.70 9.50 -13.20
CA TRP A 322 -8.29 9.90 -14.48
C TRP A 322 -7.74 11.22 -15.02
N PHE A 323 -6.93 11.94 -14.23
CA PHE A 323 -6.33 13.21 -14.62
C PHE A 323 -4.91 13.30 -14.07
N TRP A 324 -3.99 13.72 -14.94
CA TRP A 324 -2.62 14.12 -14.62
C TRP A 324 -2.61 15.57 -14.15
#